data_AF-A0A5J4QYU8-F1
#
_entry.id   AF-A0A5J4QYU8-F1
#
_cell.length_a   1.000
_cell.length_b   1.000
_cell.length_c   1.000
_cell.angle_alpha   90.00
_cell.angle_beta   90.00
_cell.angle_gamma   90.00
#
_symmetry.space_group_name_H-M   'P 1'
#
loop_
_entity.id
_entity.type
_entity.pdbx_description
1 polymer ?
#
loop_
_entity_poly.entity_id
_entity_poly.type
_entity_poly.pdbx_seq_one_letter_code
_entity_poly.pdbx_strand_id
1 'polypeptide(L)'
;MKKYLLFILLCGAVVFSCTRENRNDSEDPAKYVNPMIGASTSTTMARAYHGLGKTVPGATTPFGAAQVSPNTITGGDNGSA
;
A
#
# COMPACT_ATOMS: atom_id res chain seq x y z
N MET A 1 18.23 -51.76 4.42
CA MET A 1 17.48 -50.90 5.38
C MET A 1 18.22 -49.59 5.69
N LYS A 2 19.37 -49.61 6.37
CA LYS A 2 20.12 -48.40 6.80
C LYS A 2 20.58 -47.46 5.67
N LYS A 3 20.94 -47.99 4.50
CA LYS A 3 21.38 -47.21 3.33
C LYS A 3 20.27 -46.36 2.71
N TYR A 4 19.05 -46.90 2.66
CA TYR A 4 17.86 -46.17 2.19
C TYR A 4 17.36 -45.17 3.23
N LEU A 5 17.52 -45.48 4.53
CA LEU A 5 17.19 -44.57 5.63
C LEU A 5 18.02 -43.27 5.56
N LEU A 6 19.33 -43.38 5.29
CA LEU A 6 20.22 -42.22 5.13
C LEU A 6 19.84 -41.37 3.90
N PHE A 7 19.47 -42.02 2.80
CA PHE A 7 19.07 -41.35 1.56
C PHE A 7 17.74 -40.58 1.72
N ILE A 8 16.77 -41.15 2.44
CA ILE A 8 15.50 -40.49 2.76
C ILE A 8 15.73 -39.27 3.66
N LEU A 9 16.60 -39.38 4.66
CA LEU A 9 16.99 -38.26 5.54
C LEU A 9 17.65 -37.12 4.77
N LEU A 10 18.51 -37.46 3.81
CA LEU A 10 19.19 -36.48 2.96
C LEU A 10 18.20 -35.76 2.02
N CYS A 11 17.31 -36.51 1.36
CA CYS A 11 16.23 -35.91 0.54
C CYS A 11 15.30 -35.02 1.36
N GLY A 12 14.95 -35.43 2.58
CA GLY A 12 14.13 -34.66 3.52
C GLY A 12 14.74 -33.32 3.91
N ALA A 13 16.06 -33.29 4.16
CA ALA A 13 16.77 -32.06 4.50
C ALA A 13 16.84 -31.07 3.31
N VAL A 14 16.99 -31.57 2.08
CA VAL A 14 17.03 -30.74 0.87
C VAL A 14 15.69 -30.06 0.62
N VAL A 15 14.57 -30.80 0.70
CA VAL A 15 13.23 -30.20 0.52
C VAL A 15 12.91 -29.17 1.62
N PHE A 16 13.33 -29.41 2.87
CA PHE A 16 13.11 -28.48 3.98
C PHE A 16 13.91 -27.17 3.85
N SER A 17 15.01 -27.19 3.10
CA SER A 17 15.81 -25.99 2.79
C SER A 17 15.20 -25.19 1.64
N CYS A 18 14.68 -25.87 0.59
CA CYS A 18 14.05 -25.23 -0.56
C CYS A 18 12.71 -24.53 -0.24
N THR A 19 12.05 -24.89 0.85
CA THR A 19 10.78 -24.26 1.27
C THR A 19 10.97 -23.13 2.29
N ARG A 20 12.21 -22.67 2.55
CA ARG A 20 12.44 -21.54 3.43
C ARG A 20 12.08 -20.23 2.73
N GLU A 21 10.86 -19.76 2.99
CA GLU A 21 10.44 -18.40 2.68
C GLU A 21 11.25 -17.44 3.57
N ASN A 22 12.24 -16.76 2.99
CA ASN A 22 12.83 -15.58 3.62
C ASN A 22 11.78 -14.47 3.53
N ARG A 23 10.84 -14.48 4.49
CA ARG A 23 10.03 -13.31 4.79
C ARG A 23 10.96 -12.27 5.38
N ASN A 24 11.65 -11.57 4.48
CA ASN A 24 12.20 -10.28 4.82
C ASN A 24 10.97 -9.39 4.97
N ASP A 25 10.39 -9.38 6.17
CA ASP A 25 9.33 -8.46 6.58
C ASP A 25 9.88 -7.03 6.67
N SER A 26 10.78 -6.64 5.75
CA SER A 26 11.01 -5.24 5.44
C SER A 26 9.65 -4.66 5.12
N GLU A 27 9.08 -3.95 6.09
CA GLU A 27 7.71 -3.48 6.00
C GLU A 27 7.54 -2.71 4.70
N ASP A 28 6.53 -3.09 3.91
CA ASP A 28 6.13 -2.35 2.72
C ASP A 28 6.00 -0.87 3.11
N PRO A 29 6.89 0.03 2.62
CA PRO A 29 6.89 1.42 3.03
C PRO A 29 5.56 2.13 2.73
N ALA A 30 4.78 1.61 1.78
CA ALA A 30 3.45 2.11 1.48
C ALA A 30 2.49 2.02 2.68
N LYS A 31 2.73 1.11 3.64
CA LYS A 31 1.93 0.99 4.87
C LYS A 31 2.01 2.23 5.78
N TYR A 32 3.06 3.05 5.65
CA TYR A 32 3.20 4.30 6.41
C TYR A 32 2.47 5.48 5.75
N VAL A 33 2.00 5.33 4.51
CA VAL A 33 1.31 6.40 3.79
C VAL A 33 -0.14 6.48 4.26
N ASN A 34 -0.56 7.65 4.75
CA ASN A 34 -1.94 7.95 5.08
C ASN A 34 -2.50 9.00 4.09
N PRO A 35 -3.32 8.59 3.08
CA PRO A 35 -3.88 9.51 2.10
C PRO A 35 -4.80 10.60 2.66
N MET A 36 -5.26 10.46 3.92
CA MET A 36 -6.16 11.44 4.55
C MET A 36 -5.42 12.68 5.08
N ILE A 37 -4.10 12.62 5.23
CA ILE A 37 -3.31 13.76 5.70
C ILE A 37 -3.44 14.90 4.67
N GLY A 38 -4.04 16.00 5.12
CA GLY A 38 -4.29 17.20 4.31
C GLY A 38 -5.53 17.19 3.42
N ALA A 39 -6.34 16.12 3.47
CA ALA A 39 -7.57 16.00 2.69
C ALA A 39 -8.73 16.80 3.29
N SER A 40 -8.66 17.15 4.57
CA SER A 40 -9.66 17.97 5.24
C SER A 40 -9.55 19.45 4.81
N THR A 41 -10.66 20.00 4.35
CA THR A 41 -10.81 21.41 4.01
C THR A 41 -11.26 22.27 5.20
N SER A 42 -11.37 21.67 6.40
CA SER A 42 -11.82 22.37 7.61
C SER A 42 -10.86 23.50 7.98
N THR A 43 -11.34 24.74 7.82
CA THR A 43 -10.62 25.95 8.24
C THR A 43 -10.58 26.09 9.77
N THR A 44 -11.59 25.56 10.46
CA THR A 44 -11.65 25.49 11.92
C THR A 44 -10.53 24.60 12.48
N MET A 45 -10.36 23.39 11.94
CA MET A 45 -9.28 22.50 12.36
C MET A 45 -7.90 23.02 11.93
N ALA A 46 -7.82 23.61 10.73
CA ALA A 46 -6.59 24.21 10.22
C ALA A 46 -6.15 25.46 10.99
N ARG A 47 -7.09 26.14 11.68
CA ARG A 47 -6.91 27.51 12.20
C ARG A 47 -6.37 28.47 11.14
N ALA A 48 -6.69 28.18 9.88
CA ALA A 48 -6.19 28.88 8.72
C ALA A 48 -7.23 28.84 7.60
N TYR A 49 -7.34 29.94 6.85
CA TYR A 49 -8.33 30.07 5.78
C TYR A 49 -8.13 29.04 4.65
N HIS A 50 -6.91 28.55 4.47
CA HIS A 50 -6.56 27.66 3.36
C HIS A 50 -6.74 26.15 3.63
N GLY A 51 -7.25 25.76 4.82
CA GLY A 51 -7.43 24.34 5.16
C GLY A 51 -6.12 23.60 5.48
N LEU A 52 -6.18 22.25 5.51
CA LEU A 52 -5.11 21.39 6.07
C LEU A 52 -4.11 20.79 5.04
N GLY A 53 -4.09 21.24 3.79
CA GLY A 53 -3.09 20.77 2.81
C GLY A 53 -3.58 20.63 1.37
N LYS A 54 -4.91 20.70 1.15
CA LYS A 54 -5.54 20.62 -0.18
C LYS A 54 -5.12 19.36 -0.95
N THR A 55 -4.93 18.24 -0.25
CA THR A 55 -4.62 16.94 -0.87
C THR A 55 -5.91 16.21 -1.26
N VAL A 56 -5.80 15.21 -2.13
CA VAL A 56 -6.94 14.40 -2.59
C VAL A 56 -6.64 12.94 -2.26
N PRO A 57 -7.45 12.25 -1.44
CA PRO A 57 -7.19 10.89 -0.97
C PRO A 57 -7.60 9.83 -2.01
N GLY A 58 -7.14 10.00 -3.25
CA GLY A 58 -7.41 9.11 -4.37
C GLY A 58 -6.30 8.10 -4.62
N ALA A 59 -6.64 7.00 -5.27
CA ALA A 59 -5.67 6.04 -5.78
C ALA A 59 -5.00 6.58 -7.05
N THR A 60 -3.68 6.42 -7.14
CA THR A 60 -2.88 6.72 -8.33
C THR A 60 -1.63 5.85 -8.34
N THR A 61 -1.03 5.67 -9.52
CA THR A 61 0.34 5.15 -9.64
C THR A 61 1.34 6.33 -9.63
N PRO A 62 2.62 6.11 -9.31
CA PRO A 62 3.62 7.17 -9.41
C PRO A 62 3.64 7.77 -10.82
N PHE A 63 3.40 9.09 -10.91
CA PHE A 63 3.29 9.84 -12.18
C PHE A 63 2.21 9.33 -13.13
N GLY A 64 1.18 8.65 -12.61
CA GLY A 64 0.06 8.16 -13.41
C GLY A 64 -0.70 9.28 -14.12
N ALA A 65 -1.18 9.00 -15.33
CA ALA A 65 -1.97 9.95 -16.11
C ALA A 65 -3.37 10.22 -15.52
N ALA A 66 -3.84 9.36 -14.61
CA ALA A 66 -5.14 9.47 -13.98
C ALA A 66 -5.04 9.20 -12.48
N GLN A 67 -5.83 9.93 -11.70
CA GLN A 67 -6.08 9.70 -10.28
C GLN A 67 -7.57 9.48 -10.08
N VAL A 68 -7.93 8.43 -9.34
CA VAL A 68 -9.33 8.11 -9.03
C VAL A 68 -9.58 8.39 -7.55
N SER A 69 -10.56 9.25 -7.25
CA SER A 69 -10.87 9.66 -5.87
C SER A 69 -12.38 9.67 -5.63
N PRO A 70 -12.85 9.42 -4.40
CA PRO A 70 -14.22 9.74 -4.02
C PRO A 70 -14.51 11.23 -4.24
N ASN A 71 -15.70 11.54 -4.73
CA ASN A 71 -16.23 12.90 -4.81
C ASN A 71 -17.21 13.12 -3.66
N THR A 72 -16.89 14.04 -2.75
CA THR A 72 -17.67 14.30 -1.54
C THR A 72 -18.65 15.46 -1.68
N ILE A 73 -18.67 16.12 -2.84
CA ILE A 73 -19.66 17.12 -3.20
C ILE A 73 -20.62 16.54 -4.25
N THR A 74 -21.93 16.76 -4.07
CA THR A 74 -22.94 16.43 -5.07
C THR A 74 -23.12 17.60 -6.04
N GLY A 75 -23.14 17.35 -7.35
CA GLY A 75 -23.43 18.36 -8.38
C GLY A 75 -22.20 19.06 -8.98
N GLY A 76 -21.31 18.30 -9.61
CA GLY A 76 -20.16 18.86 -10.34
C GLY A 76 -19.42 17.81 -11.15
N ASP A 77 -19.90 17.51 -12.35
CA ASP A 77 -19.04 17.03 -13.42
C ASP A 77 -18.32 18.24 -14.02
N ASN A 78 -17.06 18.46 -13.66
CA ASN A 78 -16.24 19.47 -14.34
C ASN A 78 -15.76 18.94 -15.72
N GLY A 79 -16.68 18.41 -16.53
CA GLY A 79 -16.50 18.30 -17.97
C GLY A 79 -16.64 19.70 -18.57
N SER A 80 -15.61 20.17 -19.28
CA SER A 80 -15.40 21.54 -19.77
C SER A 80 -16.62 22.16 -20.48
N ALA A 81 -16.90 23.46 -20.37
CA ALA A 81 -16.03 24.62 -20.64
C ALA A 81 -15.96 25.68 -19.54
#